data_AF-A0AAE6JLY0-F1
#
_entry.id   AF-A0AAE6JLY0-F1
#
_cell.length_a   1.000
_cell.length_b   1.000
_cell.length_c   1.000
_cell.angle_alpha   90.00
_cell.angle_beta   90.00
_cell.angle_gamma   90.00
#
_symmetry.space_group_name_H-M   'P 1'
#
loop_
_entity.id
_entity.type
_entity.pdbx_description
1 polymer ?
#
loop_
_entity_poly.entity_id
_entity_poly.type
_entity_poly.pdbx_seq_one_letter_code
_entity_poly.pdbx_strand_id
1 'polypeptide(L)'
;MHDAIKCMLAGKNVIEPIWFGEKEDMTSYRPYIPALCDLLRADPRKFELFDPAMILMQIMPPDPDAAILTKLLEQLPGNHHRGTSILKMLSNYRIPAEVDISPVLALIGDDYFSTTAIFALRKTFHPEAEEKILPLLREELRHDIGLMKIYCDTLAVNGSILSMPVLMAVSLDFERPEDKEYFTDAIKSICSRLQMPEDIRAQFEDPAFWKLKWEGSPEHFAGFIEFLALFMVSGETEGGKKEDMIAGIFMQEMDVDLSPYQSFEAVRLCSSPEMMMEGLQNLKNNLECNVLMNALTEGTNILPSTYTLAQDLYFDLMNDYLMTRLRRHISFAAES
;
A
#
# COMPACT_ATOMS: atom_id res chain seq x y z
N MET A 1 32.51 29.22 -5.64
CA MET A 1 31.47 28.41 -6.31
C MET A 1 30.57 29.22 -7.27
N HIS A 2 30.19 30.47 -6.98
CA HIS A 2 29.27 31.25 -7.84
C HIS A 2 29.63 31.28 -9.33
N ASP A 3 30.90 31.52 -9.66
CA ASP A 3 31.33 31.59 -11.05
C ASP A 3 31.27 30.24 -11.76
N ALA A 4 31.47 29.14 -11.03
CA ALA A 4 31.31 27.78 -11.55
C ALA A 4 29.86 27.53 -11.96
N ILE A 5 28.90 27.85 -11.08
CA ILE A 5 27.47 27.73 -11.36
C ILE A 5 27.08 28.62 -12.55
N LYS A 6 27.55 29.88 -12.60
CA LYS A 6 27.28 30.77 -13.73
C LYS A 6 27.86 30.25 -15.05
N CYS A 7 29.08 29.71 -15.04
CA CYS A 7 29.69 29.08 -16.21
C CYS A 7 28.88 27.87 -16.68
N MET A 8 28.45 27.03 -15.75
CA MET A 8 27.62 25.86 -16.03
C MET A 8 26.26 26.25 -16.63
N LEU A 9 25.59 27.25 -16.04
CA LEU A 9 24.33 27.81 -16.55
C LEU A 9 24.48 28.44 -17.95
N ALA A 10 25.67 28.95 -18.28
CA ALA A 10 26.01 29.44 -19.60
C ALA A 10 26.41 28.33 -20.60
N GLY A 11 26.34 27.05 -20.21
CA GLY A 11 26.73 25.91 -21.03
C GLY A 11 28.23 25.80 -21.29
N LYS A 12 29.07 26.43 -20.45
CA LYS A 12 30.52 26.37 -20.55
C LYS A 12 31.07 25.26 -19.67
N ASN A 13 32.07 24.54 -20.16
CA ASN A 13 32.76 23.52 -19.38
C ASN A 13 33.51 24.17 -18.22
N VAL A 14 33.30 23.66 -17.01
CA VAL A 14 34.13 23.95 -15.85
C VAL A 14 35.38 23.08 -15.98
N ILE A 15 36.56 23.69 -16.02
CA ILE A 15 37.82 22.99 -16.37
C ILE A 15 38.51 22.40 -15.12
N GLU A 16 38.11 22.85 -13.92
CA GLU A 16 38.69 22.42 -12.64
C GLU A 16 37.60 22.07 -11.61
N PRO A 17 37.80 21.03 -10.79
CA PRO A 17 36.89 20.70 -9.71
C PRO A 17 36.92 21.79 -8.62
N ILE A 18 35.79 22.47 -8.47
CA ILE A 18 35.53 23.48 -7.45
C ILE A 18 34.72 22.83 -6.32
N TRP A 19 35.00 23.16 -5.06
CA TRP A 19 34.25 22.63 -3.92
C TRP A 19 33.63 23.77 -3.12
N PHE A 20 32.54 23.49 -2.41
CA PHE A 20 32.03 24.41 -1.42
C PHE A 20 33.03 24.48 -0.25
N GLY A 21 33.29 25.69 0.26
CA GLY A 21 34.13 25.86 1.43
C GLY A 21 33.44 25.35 2.70
N GLU A 22 34.21 24.84 3.68
CA GLU A 22 33.67 24.26 4.93
C GLU A 22 32.76 25.18 5.75
N LYS A 23 32.84 26.51 5.55
CA LYS A 23 32.04 27.53 6.25
C LYS A 23 31.28 28.44 5.29
N GLU A 24 31.11 27.99 4.05
CA GLU A 24 30.46 28.79 3.03
C GLU A 24 28.94 28.85 3.28
N ASP A 25 28.36 30.04 3.11
CA ASP A 25 26.93 30.25 3.31
C ASP A 25 26.14 29.79 2.07
N MET A 26 25.47 28.64 2.20
CA MET A 26 24.66 28.05 1.13
C MET A 26 23.47 28.91 0.73
N THR A 27 22.99 29.82 1.58
CA THR A 27 21.82 30.65 1.29
C THR A 27 22.05 31.58 0.09
N SER A 28 23.30 32.03 -0.09
CA SER A 28 23.71 32.85 -1.24
C SER A 28 23.52 32.16 -2.60
N TYR A 29 23.46 30.82 -2.61
CA TYR A 29 23.33 30.00 -3.81
C TYR A 29 21.88 29.65 -4.18
N ARG A 30 20.94 29.85 -3.27
CA ARG A 30 19.52 29.51 -3.50
C ARG A 30 18.89 30.17 -4.74
N PRO A 31 19.25 31.39 -5.16
CA PRO A 31 18.74 31.98 -6.40
C PRO A 31 19.03 31.17 -7.67
N TYR A 32 20.03 30.28 -7.66
CA TYR A 32 20.36 29.44 -8.81
C TYR A 32 19.53 28.16 -8.89
N ILE A 33 18.80 27.77 -7.83
CA ILE A 33 18.06 26.50 -7.75
C ILE A 33 17.15 26.29 -8.96
N PRO A 34 16.29 27.25 -9.37
CA PRO A 34 15.40 27.02 -10.50
C PRO A 34 16.15 26.73 -11.79
N ALA A 35 17.24 27.45 -12.07
CA ALA A 35 18.03 27.27 -13.29
C ALA A 35 18.84 25.97 -13.26
N LEU A 36 19.29 25.55 -12.07
CA LEU A 36 19.96 24.27 -11.87
C LEU A 36 18.99 23.09 -12.07
N CYS A 37 17.72 23.22 -11.68
CA CYS A 37 16.69 22.22 -11.98
C CYS A 37 16.53 22.03 -13.50
N ASP A 38 16.52 23.11 -14.28
CA ASP A 38 16.41 23.04 -15.75
C ASP A 38 17.58 22.28 -16.39
N LEU A 39 18.76 22.30 -15.77
CA LEU A 39 19.94 21.56 -16.24
C LEU A 39 19.88 20.06 -15.95
N LEU A 40 18.96 19.58 -15.10
CA LEU A 40 18.88 18.15 -14.77
C LEU A 40 18.52 17.27 -15.98
N ARG A 41 17.84 17.83 -16.98
CA ARG A 41 17.53 17.16 -18.25
C ARG A 41 18.62 17.29 -19.31
N ALA A 42 19.61 18.15 -19.09
CA ALA A 42 20.69 18.33 -20.06
C ALA A 42 21.60 17.09 -20.09
N ASP A 43 22.19 16.82 -21.26
CA ASP A 43 23.08 15.67 -21.48
C ASP A 43 24.13 15.55 -20.36
N PRO A 44 24.17 14.42 -19.61
CA PRO A 44 25.14 14.20 -18.55
C PRO A 44 26.59 14.41 -18.96
N ARG A 45 26.93 14.13 -20.23
CA ARG A 45 28.29 14.32 -20.76
C ARG A 45 28.73 15.77 -20.80
N LYS A 46 27.80 16.73 -20.70
CA LYS A 46 28.13 18.16 -20.60
C LYS A 46 28.63 18.56 -19.20
N PHE A 47 28.55 17.66 -18.23
CA PHE A 47 28.78 17.95 -16.81
C PHE A 47 29.74 16.95 -16.16
N GLU A 48 30.77 16.49 -16.87
CA GLU A 48 31.71 15.45 -16.42
C GLU A 48 32.37 15.76 -15.06
N LEU A 49 32.63 17.04 -14.78
CA LEU A 49 33.28 17.48 -13.55
C LEU A 49 32.31 18.02 -12.48
N PHE A 50 31.06 18.34 -12.87
CA PHE A 50 30.17 19.16 -12.05
C PHE A 50 28.69 18.85 -12.29
N ASP A 51 28.13 17.86 -11.60
CA ASP A 51 26.74 17.44 -11.77
C ASP A 51 25.76 18.43 -11.11
N PRO A 52 24.78 19.00 -11.85
CA PRO A 52 23.72 19.84 -11.28
C PRO A 52 22.98 19.18 -10.10
N ALA A 53 22.77 17.86 -10.12
CA ALA A 53 22.11 17.15 -9.02
C ALA A 53 22.93 17.23 -7.72
N MET A 54 24.25 17.11 -7.81
CA MET A 54 25.16 17.19 -6.66
C MET A 54 25.25 18.60 -6.07
N ILE A 55 25.12 19.64 -6.90
CA ILE A 55 25.03 21.02 -6.44
C ILE A 55 23.70 21.23 -5.71
N LEU A 56 22.59 20.82 -6.32
CA LEU A 56 21.26 20.95 -5.75
C LEU A 56 21.18 20.30 -4.35
N MET A 57 21.71 19.08 -4.18
CA MET A 57 21.77 18.41 -2.87
C MET A 57 22.42 19.24 -1.76
N GLN A 58 23.32 20.17 -2.09
CA GLN A 58 24.07 20.99 -1.12
C GLN A 58 23.43 22.35 -0.86
N ILE A 59 22.80 22.95 -1.87
CA ILE A 59 22.28 24.32 -1.77
C ILE A 59 20.77 24.37 -1.46
N MET A 60 20.07 23.24 -1.60
CA MET A 60 18.65 23.16 -1.33
C MET A 60 18.34 23.62 0.10
N PRO A 61 17.32 24.49 0.29
CA PRO A 61 16.90 24.88 1.63
C PRO A 61 16.40 23.65 2.42
N PRO A 62 16.47 23.68 3.76
CA PRO A 62 15.89 22.62 4.60
C PRO A 62 14.40 22.37 4.31
N ASP A 63 13.66 23.47 4.09
CA ASP A 63 12.24 23.47 3.74
C ASP A 63 12.05 24.15 2.38
N PRO A 64 12.19 23.43 1.25
CA PRO A 64 11.94 23.98 -0.08
C PRO A 64 10.47 24.30 -0.26
N ASP A 65 10.19 25.43 -0.92
CA ASP A 65 8.83 25.79 -1.27
C ASP A 65 8.25 24.87 -2.37
N ALA A 66 6.94 24.95 -2.54
CA ALA A 66 6.21 24.16 -3.53
C ALA A 66 6.75 24.37 -4.95
N ALA A 67 7.16 25.60 -5.31
CA ALA A 67 7.65 25.91 -6.65
C ALA A 67 8.98 25.19 -6.98
N ILE A 68 9.90 25.12 -6.01
CA ILE A 68 11.15 24.35 -6.16
C ILE A 68 10.85 22.86 -6.32
N LEU A 69 9.96 22.32 -5.50
CA LEU A 69 9.58 20.90 -5.55
C LEU A 69 8.88 20.53 -6.87
N THR A 70 7.92 21.33 -7.31
CA THR A 70 7.28 21.18 -8.63
C THR A 70 8.32 21.15 -9.73
N LYS A 71 9.28 22.09 -9.70
CA LYS A 71 10.30 22.17 -10.74
C LYS A 71 11.25 20.97 -10.75
N LEU A 72 11.55 20.38 -9.60
CA LEU A 72 12.30 19.12 -9.48
C LEU A 72 11.51 17.93 -10.04
N LEU A 73 10.23 17.83 -9.69
CA LEU A 73 9.33 16.76 -10.12
C LEU A 73 9.11 16.77 -11.64
N GLU A 74 9.00 17.95 -12.23
CA GLU A 74 8.98 18.13 -13.69
C GLU A 74 10.19 17.51 -14.38
N GLN A 75 11.34 17.35 -13.71
CA GLN A 75 12.54 16.78 -14.33
C GLN A 75 12.56 15.24 -14.35
N LEU A 76 11.61 14.56 -13.71
CA LEU A 76 11.57 13.10 -13.64
C LEU A 76 11.22 12.41 -14.97
N PRO A 77 10.17 12.83 -15.72
CA PRO A 77 9.77 12.12 -16.92
C PRO A 77 10.90 12.04 -17.97
N GLY A 78 11.24 10.83 -18.39
CA GLY A 78 12.28 10.55 -19.39
C GLY A 78 13.72 10.73 -18.93
N ASN A 79 13.95 11.02 -17.64
CA ASN A 79 15.30 11.30 -17.12
C ASN A 79 15.96 10.06 -16.50
N HIS A 80 16.35 9.11 -17.35
CA HIS A 80 16.96 7.85 -16.90
C HIS A 80 18.29 8.05 -16.15
N HIS A 81 19.04 9.09 -16.48
CA HIS A 81 20.38 9.31 -15.92
C HIS A 81 20.37 9.92 -14.52
N ARG A 82 19.47 10.87 -14.24
CA ARG A 82 19.42 11.59 -12.97
C ARG A 82 18.14 11.36 -12.16
N GLY A 83 17.18 10.60 -12.69
CA GLY A 83 15.92 10.29 -12.00
C GLY A 83 16.12 9.79 -10.57
N THR A 84 17.05 8.85 -10.36
CA THR A 84 17.35 8.29 -9.03
C THR A 84 17.90 9.35 -8.08
N SER A 85 18.75 10.25 -8.56
CA SER A 85 19.28 11.36 -7.76
C SER A 85 18.19 12.35 -7.37
N ILE A 86 17.25 12.63 -8.30
CA ILE A 86 16.10 13.49 -8.04
C ILE A 86 15.19 12.86 -6.99
N LEU A 87 14.83 11.58 -7.14
CA LEU A 87 14.00 10.85 -6.18
C LEU A 87 14.66 10.78 -4.78
N LYS A 88 15.98 10.53 -4.73
CA LYS A 88 16.74 10.57 -3.47
C LYS A 88 16.70 11.94 -2.81
N MET A 89 16.83 13.03 -3.58
CA MET A 89 16.66 14.39 -3.05
C MET A 89 15.25 14.57 -2.49
N LEU A 90 14.21 14.22 -3.26
CA LEU A 90 12.81 14.35 -2.84
C LEU A 90 12.52 13.59 -1.54
N SER A 91 13.12 12.41 -1.34
CA SER A 91 12.97 11.60 -0.11
C SER A 91 13.44 12.29 1.18
N ASN A 92 14.17 13.40 1.08
CA ASN A 92 14.62 14.19 2.22
C ASN A 92 13.60 15.25 2.65
N TYR A 93 12.68 15.63 1.77
CA TYR A 93 11.77 16.76 1.97
C TYR A 93 10.33 16.30 2.16
N ARG A 94 9.55 17.11 2.88
CA ARG A 94 8.09 16.98 2.91
C ARG A 94 7.53 17.58 1.63
N ILE A 95 6.83 16.79 0.84
CA ILE A 95 6.14 17.28 -0.36
C ILE A 95 4.74 17.77 0.07
N PRO A 96 4.41 19.06 -0.13
CA PRO A 96 3.09 19.59 0.16
C PRO A 96 1.98 18.95 -0.68
N ALA A 97 0.75 18.92 -0.17
CA ALA A 97 -0.40 18.29 -0.83
C ALA A 97 -0.84 19.03 -2.11
N GLU A 98 -0.43 20.29 -2.29
CA GLU A 98 -0.68 21.06 -3.51
C GLU A 98 0.30 20.76 -4.66
N VAL A 99 1.39 20.04 -4.39
CA VAL A 99 2.40 19.70 -5.40
C VAL A 99 2.02 18.38 -6.07
N ASP A 100 1.88 18.39 -7.40
CA ASP A 100 1.56 17.20 -8.19
C ASP A 100 2.66 16.13 -8.10
N ILE A 101 2.34 14.97 -7.51
CA ILE A 101 3.26 13.83 -7.40
C ILE A 101 3.08 12.78 -8.50
N SER A 102 2.19 13.00 -9.48
CA SER A 102 1.99 12.11 -10.62
C SER A 102 3.30 11.69 -11.31
N PRO A 103 4.32 12.58 -11.47
CA PRO A 103 5.61 12.18 -12.05
C PRO A 103 6.35 11.10 -11.24
N VAL A 104 6.19 11.05 -9.91
CA VAL A 104 6.76 10.00 -9.06
C VAL A 104 5.92 8.73 -9.15
N LEU A 105 4.60 8.86 -9.09
CA LEU A 105 3.67 7.73 -9.18
C LEU A 105 3.81 6.97 -10.50
N ALA A 106 4.08 7.68 -11.61
CA ALA A 106 4.32 7.08 -12.92
C ALA A 106 5.59 6.21 -13.01
N LEU A 107 6.51 6.36 -12.05
CA LEU A 107 7.74 5.55 -11.97
C LEU A 107 7.57 4.31 -11.07
N ILE A 108 6.44 4.18 -10.38
CA ILE A 108 6.10 2.97 -9.62
C ILE A 108 5.74 1.87 -10.62
N GLY A 109 6.45 0.75 -10.56
CA GLY A 109 6.36 -0.35 -11.54
C GLY A 109 7.45 -0.33 -12.63
N ASP A 110 8.30 0.70 -12.66
CA ASP A 110 9.54 0.66 -13.44
C ASP A 110 10.64 -0.07 -12.65
N ASP A 111 11.22 -1.14 -13.21
CA ASP A 111 12.22 -1.99 -12.54
C ASP A 111 13.43 -1.20 -11.99
N TYR A 112 13.77 -0.06 -12.61
CA TYR A 112 14.91 0.75 -12.22
C TYR A 112 14.56 1.80 -11.16
N PHE A 113 13.36 2.37 -11.22
CA PHE A 113 12.96 3.49 -10.35
C PHE A 113 12.04 3.12 -9.19
N SER A 114 11.28 2.02 -9.29
CA SER A 114 10.13 1.73 -8.42
C SER A 114 10.44 1.91 -6.93
N THR A 115 11.44 1.22 -6.40
CA THR A 115 11.82 1.31 -4.97
C THR A 115 12.20 2.74 -4.55
N THR A 116 12.94 3.47 -5.40
CA THR A 116 13.36 4.84 -5.07
C THR A 116 12.20 5.82 -5.19
N ALA A 117 11.27 5.59 -6.11
CA ALA A 117 10.06 6.38 -6.27
C ALA A 117 9.17 6.26 -5.03
N ILE A 118 8.94 5.03 -4.56
CA ILE A 118 8.17 4.79 -3.34
C ILE A 118 8.87 5.40 -2.13
N PHE A 119 10.19 5.26 -2.03
CA PHE A 119 10.96 5.90 -0.95
C PHE A 119 10.87 7.43 -0.97
N ALA A 120 10.78 8.05 -2.15
CA ALA A 120 10.56 9.50 -2.27
C ALA A 120 9.19 9.93 -1.70
N LEU A 121 8.22 9.01 -1.67
CA LEU A 121 6.88 9.27 -1.16
C LEU A 121 6.75 9.15 0.37
N ARG A 122 7.80 8.71 1.08
CA ARG A 122 7.72 8.45 2.53
C ARG A 122 7.41 9.68 3.41
N LYS A 123 7.50 10.89 2.86
CA LYS A 123 7.27 12.17 3.56
C LYS A 123 6.17 13.02 2.91
N THR A 124 5.43 12.47 1.96
CA THR A 124 4.23 13.14 1.44
C THR A 124 3.01 12.85 2.32
N PHE A 125 1.94 13.62 2.14
CA PHE A 125 0.62 13.41 2.72
C PHE A 125 -0.43 13.23 1.62
N HIS A 126 -0.01 12.69 0.47
CA HIS A 126 -0.84 12.53 -0.72
C HIS A 126 -1.56 11.16 -0.68
N PRO A 127 -2.91 11.13 -0.66
CA PRO A 127 -3.66 9.87 -0.63
C PRO A 127 -3.35 8.93 -1.80
N GLU A 128 -3.03 9.49 -2.97
CA GLU A 128 -2.67 8.72 -4.17
C GLU A 128 -1.44 7.82 -3.96
N ALA A 129 -0.56 8.16 -3.00
CA ALA A 129 0.56 7.32 -2.63
C ALA A 129 0.09 6.02 -1.94
N GLU A 130 -0.91 6.09 -1.07
CA GLU A 130 -1.52 4.91 -0.45
C GLU A 130 -2.16 4.01 -1.53
N GLU A 131 -2.92 4.59 -2.46
CA GLU A 131 -3.59 3.87 -3.54
C GLU A 131 -2.61 3.08 -4.43
N LYS A 132 -1.39 3.60 -4.65
CA LYS A 132 -0.35 2.90 -5.42
C LYS A 132 0.42 1.87 -4.61
N ILE A 133 0.63 2.09 -3.31
CA ILE A 133 1.48 1.23 -2.47
C ILE A 133 0.71 0.03 -1.92
N LEU A 134 -0.58 0.20 -1.57
CA LEU A 134 -1.35 -0.89 -0.98
C LEU A 134 -1.47 -2.12 -1.89
N PRO A 135 -1.76 -2.01 -3.20
CA PRO A 135 -1.79 -3.16 -4.09
C PRO A 135 -0.44 -3.88 -4.17
N LEU A 136 0.66 -3.11 -4.21
CA LEU A 136 2.00 -3.68 -4.23
C LEU A 136 2.27 -4.47 -2.95
N LEU A 137 1.99 -3.90 -1.78
CA LEU A 137 2.17 -4.60 -0.50
C LEU A 137 1.32 -5.87 -0.40
N ARG A 138 0.12 -5.90 -0.99
CA ARG A 138 -0.75 -7.10 -1.04
C ARG A 138 -0.08 -8.23 -1.86
N GLU A 139 0.51 -7.88 -3.00
CA GLU A 139 1.05 -8.81 -4.00
C GLU A 139 2.53 -9.17 -3.79
N GLU A 140 3.30 -8.33 -3.10
CA GLU A 140 4.76 -8.46 -2.98
C GLU A 140 5.18 -9.78 -2.32
N LEU A 141 6.21 -10.40 -2.91
CA LEU A 141 6.82 -11.65 -2.47
C LEU A 141 7.53 -11.45 -1.13
N ARG A 142 7.30 -12.40 -0.21
CA ARG A 142 7.65 -12.45 1.23
C ARG A 142 9.13 -12.23 1.62
N HIS A 143 10.02 -11.78 0.73
CA HIS A 143 11.46 -11.94 0.87
C HIS A 143 12.30 -10.65 0.74
N ASP A 144 11.72 -9.51 0.34
CA ASP A 144 12.43 -8.23 0.35
C ASP A 144 12.05 -7.39 1.58
N ILE A 145 12.75 -7.62 2.69
CA ILE A 145 12.58 -6.87 3.94
C ILE A 145 12.89 -5.37 3.74
N GLY A 146 13.84 -5.04 2.86
CA GLY A 146 14.23 -3.66 2.61
C GLY A 146 13.11 -2.87 1.94
N LEU A 147 12.49 -3.46 0.93
CA LEU A 147 11.35 -2.87 0.22
C LEU A 147 10.09 -2.82 1.11
N MET A 148 9.82 -3.88 1.87
CA MET A 148 8.73 -3.91 2.84
C MET A 148 8.84 -2.77 3.85
N LYS A 149 10.03 -2.52 4.40
CA LYS A 149 10.27 -1.40 5.31
C LYS A 149 9.90 -0.06 4.65
N ILE A 150 10.27 0.12 3.38
CA ILE A 150 9.94 1.33 2.63
C ILE A 150 8.41 1.49 2.48
N TYR A 151 7.66 0.41 2.30
CA TYR A 151 6.20 0.44 2.23
C TYR A 151 5.60 0.85 3.58
N CYS A 152 6.01 0.19 4.66
CA CYS A 152 5.55 0.51 6.00
C CYS A 152 5.86 1.95 6.39
N ASP A 153 7.09 2.41 6.16
CA ASP A 153 7.51 3.81 6.42
C ASP A 153 6.64 4.80 5.63
N THR A 154 6.29 4.47 4.39
CA THR A 154 5.48 5.35 3.54
C THR A 154 4.01 5.35 3.95
N LEU A 155 3.44 4.20 4.29
CA LEU A 155 2.06 4.06 4.76
C LEU A 155 1.88 4.61 6.19
N ALA A 156 2.92 4.61 7.02
CA ALA A 156 2.87 5.28 8.33
C ALA A 156 2.49 6.76 8.19
N VAL A 157 3.01 7.43 7.15
CA VAL A 157 2.78 8.85 6.89
C VAL A 157 1.54 9.11 6.03
N ASN A 158 1.30 8.30 5.00
CA ASN A 158 0.21 8.53 4.05
C ASN A 158 -1.05 7.73 4.36
N GLY A 159 -0.90 6.51 4.89
CA GLY A 159 -1.95 5.51 4.99
C GLY A 159 -3.15 5.94 5.82
N SER A 160 -4.33 5.50 5.41
CA SER A 160 -5.58 5.71 6.11
C SER A 160 -5.95 4.48 6.94
N ILE A 161 -7.16 4.49 7.52
CA ILE A 161 -7.73 3.29 8.14
C ILE A 161 -7.80 2.10 7.16
N LEU A 162 -7.91 2.37 5.85
CA LEU A 162 -7.97 1.35 4.79
C LEU A 162 -6.63 0.61 4.59
N SER A 163 -5.53 1.18 5.07
CA SER A 163 -4.22 0.52 5.05
C SER A 163 -4.08 -0.56 6.13
N MET A 164 -4.81 -0.44 7.25
CA MET A 164 -4.65 -1.31 8.43
C MET A 164 -4.91 -2.80 8.15
N PRO A 165 -5.97 -3.19 7.43
CA PRO A 165 -6.22 -4.60 7.11
C PRO A 165 -5.05 -5.25 6.38
N VAL A 166 -4.45 -4.53 5.42
CA VAL A 166 -3.34 -5.03 4.62
C VAL A 166 -2.07 -5.15 5.46
N LEU A 167 -1.74 -4.09 6.22
CA LEU A 167 -0.58 -4.08 7.12
C LEU A 167 -0.65 -5.24 8.12
N MET A 168 -1.82 -5.45 8.73
CA MET A 168 -2.00 -6.54 9.67
C MET A 168 -1.89 -7.89 8.98
N ALA A 169 -2.59 -8.10 7.85
CA ALA A 169 -2.62 -9.36 7.13
C ALA A 169 -1.23 -9.81 6.67
N VAL A 170 -0.43 -8.88 6.15
CA VAL A 170 0.91 -9.15 5.62
C VAL A 170 1.92 -9.38 6.75
N SER A 171 1.76 -8.71 7.90
CA SER A 171 2.65 -8.90 9.05
C SER A 171 2.69 -10.35 9.56
N LEU A 172 1.60 -11.10 9.38
CA LEU A 172 1.47 -12.47 9.86
C LEU A 172 2.30 -13.47 9.06
N ASP A 173 2.78 -13.12 7.87
CA ASP A 173 3.64 -14.02 7.07
C ASP A 173 5.10 -14.00 7.50
N PHE A 174 5.46 -13.07 8.38
CA PHE A 174 6.79 -12.99 8.94
C PHE A 174 6.85 -13.81 10.22
N GLU A 175 7.92 -14.58 10.41
CA GLU A 175 8.11 -15.36 11.64
C GLU A 175 8.81 -14.53 12.72
N ARG A 176 9.75 -13.67 12.31
CA ARG A 176 10.60 -12.90 13.22
C ARG A 176 9.84 -11.70 13.78
N PRO A 177 9.84 -11.50 15.10
CA PRO A 177 9.21 -10.32 15.71
C PRO A 177 9.77 -8.99 15.18
N GLU A 178 11.06 -8.93 14.87
CA GLU A 178 11.71 -7.70 14.36
C GLU A 178 11.14 -7.27 13.01
N ASP A 179 10.78 -8.21 12.14
CA ASP A 179 10.21 -7.90 10.83
C ASP A 179 8.74 -7.45 10.94
N LYS A 180 8.02 -7.92 11.97
CA LYS A 180 6.64 -7.50 12.29
C LYS A 180 6.56 -6.09 12.87
N GLU A 181 7.64 -5.61 13.48
CA GLU A 181 7.70 -4.30 14.13
C GLU A 181 7.39 -3.18 13.14
N TYR A 182 7.89 -3.26 11.91
CA TYR A 182 7.63 -2.25 10.87
C TYR A 182 6.13 -2.07 10.57
N PHE A 183 5.37 -3.16 10.51
CA PHE A 183 3.92 -3.10 10.30
C PHE A 183 3.19 -2.52 11.51
N THR A 184 3.61 -2.97 12.70
CA THR A 184 3.04 -2.50 13.97
C THR A 184 3.26 -1.00 14.15
N ASP A 185 4.46 -0.51 13.83
CA ASP A 185 4.80 0.92 13.89
C ASP A 185 4.03 1.74 12.86
N ALA A 186 3.81 1.20 11.66
CA ALA A 186 2.96 1.84 10.66
C ALA A 186 1.51 1.96 11.15
N ILE A 187 0.92 0.88 11.68
CA ILE A 187 -0.43 0.88 12.26
C ILE A 187 -0.52 1.90 13.41
N LYS A 188 0.43 1.89 14.35
CA LYS A 188 0.50 2.86 15.46
C LYS A 188 0.57 4.29 14.97
N SER A 189 1.37 4.55 13.94
CA SER A 189 1.51 5.88 13.34
C SER A 189 0.20 6.36 12.72
N ILE A 190 -0.53 5.49 12.03
CA ILE A 190 -1.86 5.78 11.48
C ILE A 190 -2.86 6.05 12.62
N CYS A 191 -2.95 5.16 13.62
CA CYS A 191 -3.83 5.31 14.77
C CYS A 191 -3.59 6.63 15.53
N SER A 192 -2.32 7.00 15.72
CA SER A 192 -1.91 8.25 16.38
C SER A 192 -2.33 9.48 15.57
N ARG A 193 -2.08 9.47 14.25
CA ARG A 193 -2.44 10.58 13.36
C ARG A 193 -3.95 10.77 13.24
N LEU A 194 -4.71 9.68 13.24
CA LEU A 194 -6.19 9.69 13.26
C LEU A 194 -6.76 9.98 14.66
N GLN A 195 -5.91 10.16 15.67
CA GLN A 195 -6.32 10.42 17.06
C GLN A 195 -7.29 9.37 17.60
N MET A 196 -7.06 8.10 17.23
CA MET A 196 -7.93 7.01 17.65
C MET A 196 -7.85 6.79 19.18
N PRO A 197 -9.00 6.59 19.84
CA PRO A 197 -9.05 6.16 21.23
C PRO A 197 -8.20 4.92 21.52
N GLU A 198 -7.67 4.80 22.74
CA GLU A 198 -6.75 3.71 23.10
C GLU A 198 -7.40 2.32 23.02
N ASP A 199 -8.68 2.21 23.37
CA ASP A 199 -9.47 0.99 23.27
C ASP A 199 -9.64 0.52 21.83
N ILE A 200 -9.92 1.44 20.90
CA ILE A 200 -10.01 1.14 19.47
C ILE A 200 -8.64 0.80 18.89
N ARG A 201 -7.59 1.53 19.30
CA ARG A 201 -6.21 1.25 18.87
C ARG A 201 -5.77 -0.16 19.27
N ALA A 202 -6.06 -0.55 20.51
CA ALA A 202 -5.72 -1.89 21.02
C ALA A 202 -6.38 -3.01 20.20
N GLN A 203 -7.60 -2.77 19.68
CA GLN A 203 -8.26 -3.73 18.78
C GLN A 203 -7.52 -3.87 17.45
N PHE A 204 -7.16 -2.76 16.80
CA PHE A 204 -6.45 -2.82 15.51
C PHE A 204 -5.05 -3.45 15.60
N GLU A 205 -4.40 -3.35 16.77
CA GLU A 205 -3.10 -3.99 17.04
C GLU A 205 -3.21 -5.49 17.38
N ASP A 206 -4.41 -6.01 17.69
CA ASP A 206 -4.64 -7.41 18.02
C ASP A 206 -4.99 -8.22 16.74
N PRO A 207 -4.17 -9.19 16.31
CA PRO A 207 -4.49 -10.03 15.16
C PRO A 207 -5.82 -10.79 15.30
N ALA A 208 -6.26 -11.10 16.52
CA ALA A 208 -7.52 -11.82 16.74
C ALA A 208 -8.75 -10.97 16.40
N PHE A 209 -8.67 -9.65 16.55
CA PHE A 209 -9.75 -8.72 16.19
C PHE A 209 -10.13 -8.84 14.70
N TRP A 210 -9.15 -9.12 13.85
CA TRP A 210 -9.30 -9.17 12.40
C TRP A 210 -9.90 -10.47 11.86
N LYS A 211 -10.06 -11.49 12.71
CA LYS A 211 -10.68 -12.75 12.30
C LYS A 211 -12.19 -12.60 12.26
N LEU A 212 -12.78 -12.84 11.08
CA LEU A 212 -14.22 -12.92 10.95
C LEU A 212 -14.75 -14.16 11.65
N LYS A 213 -15.77 -13.98 12.49
CA LYS A 213 -16.47 -15.09 13.12
C LYS A 213 -17.55 -15.62 12.19
N TRP A 214 -17.51 -16.92 11.91
CA TRP A 214 -18.59 -17.57 11.18
C TRP A 214 -19.79 -17.80 12.09
N GLU A 215 -20.95 -17.26 11.70
CA GLU A 215 -22.20 -17.38 12.47
C GLU A 215 -23.13 -18.48 11.95
N GLY A 216 -22.84 -19.06 10.78
CA GLY A 216 -23.63 -20.15 10.20
C GLY A 216 -23.37 -21.50 10.87
N SER A 217 -24.16 -22.52 10.53
CA SER A 217 -23.89 -23.88 10.97
C SER A 217 -22.65 -24.46 10.27
N PRO A 218 -22.04 -25.53 10.80
CA PRO A 218 -20.93 -26.23 10.13
C PRO A 218 -21.30 -26.70 8.72
N GLU A 219 -22.52 -27.18 8.51
CA GLU A 219 -23.01 -27.64 7.20
C GLU A 219 -23.13 -26.48 6.20
N HIS A 220 -23.56 -25.30 6.66
CA HIS A 220 -23.55 -24.09 5.84
C HIS A 220 -22.12 -23.65 5.48
N PHE A 221 -21.17 -23.80 6.41
CA PHE A 221 -19.76 -23.55 6.12
C PHE A 221 -19.23 -24.53 5.06
N ALA A 222 -19.57 -25.81 5.17
CA ALA A 222 -19.24 -26.81 4.15
C ALA A 222 -19.80 -26.44 2.77
N GLY A 223 -21.08 -26.08 2.68
CA GLY A 223 -21.69 -25.62 1.44
C GLY A 223 -21.03 -24.37 0.86
N PHE A 224 -20.64 -23.41 1.71
CA PHE A 224 -19.89 -22.22 1.30
C PHE A 224 -18.51 -22.57 0.72
N ILE A 225 -17.75 -23.44 1.38
CA ILE A 225 -16.45 -23.87 0.87
C ILE A 225 -16.59 -24.68 -0.44
N GLU A 226 -17.59 -25.56 -0.54
CA GLU A 226 -17.88 -26.28 -1.79
C GLU A 226 -18.18 -25.32 -2.93
N PHE A 227 -19.02 -24.31 -2.69
CA PHE A 227 -19.31 -23.25 -3.65
C PHE A 227 -18.01 -22.54 -4.07
N LEU A 228 -17.22 -22.04 -3.11
CA LEU A 228 -15.97 -21.35 -3.42
C LEU A 228 -14.97 -22.23 -4.19
N ALA A 229 -14.89 -23.52 -3.88
CA ALA A 229 -14.03 -24.46 -4.58
C ALA A 229 -14.39 -24.60 -6.07
N LEU A 230 -15.67 -24.40 -6.45
CA LEU A 230 -16.09 -24.39 -7.85
C LEU A 230 -15.60 -23.15 -8.61
N PHE A 231 -15.49 -22.00 -7.96
CA PHE A 231 -15.20 -20.72 -8.63
C PHE A 231 -13.75 -20.24 -8.50
N MET A 232 -13.05 -20.53 -7.40
CA MET A 232 -11.81 -19.82 -7.06
C MET A 232 -10.51 -20.48 -7.54
N VAL A 233 -10.53 -21.75 -7.93
CA VAL A 233 -9.28 -22.48 -8.25
C VAL A 233 -9.46 -23.27 -9.54
N SER A 234 -8.79 -22.85 -10.61
CA SER A 234 -8.73 -23.59 -11.87
C SER A 234 -7.79 -24.79 -11.71
N GLY A 235 -8.35 -26.00 -11.61
CA GLY A 235 -7.58 -27.24 -11.54
C GLY A 235 -8.46 -28.44 -11.22
N GLU A 236 -8.27 -29.53 -11.97
CA GLU A 236 -8.87 -30.83 -11.68
C GLU A 236 -8.09 -31.49 -10.54
N THR A 237 -8.64 -31.45 -9.33
CA THR A 237 -8.17 -32.25 -8.20
C THR A 237 -9.29 -33.22 -7.83
N GLU A 238 -9.04 -34.51 -8.05
CA GLU A 238 -10.00 -35.56 -7.70
C GLU A 238 -10.17 -35.68 -6.17
N GLY A 239 -11.44 -35.82 -5.74
CA GLY A 239 -11.79 -36.40 -4.44
C GLY A 239 -11.72 -35.49 -3.21
N GLY A 240 -12.28 -34.27 -3.25
CA GLY A 240 -12.53 -33.47 -2.03
C GLY A 240 -11.32 -32.76 -1.43
N LYS A 241 -10.10 -33.08 -1.88
CA LYS A 241 -8.84 -32.53 -1.34
C LYS A 241 -8.72 -31.01 -1.51
N LYS A 242 -9.42 -30.45 -2.49
CA LYS A 242 -9.40 -29.02 -2.79
C LYS A 242 -10.27 -28.24 -1.82
N GLU A 243 -11.46 -28.76 -1.56
CA GLU A 243 -12.40 -28.28 -0.58
C GLU A 243 -11.77 -28.31 0.81
N ASP A 244 -11.13 -29.42 1.18
CA ASP A 244 -10.46 -29.56 2.47
C ASP A 244 -9.26 -28.59 2.61
N MET A 245 -8.52 -28.33 1.52
CA MET A 245 -7.44 -27.32 1.48
C MET A 245 -8.00 -25.91 1.66
N ILE A 246 -9.06 -25.54 0.92
CA ILE A 246 -9.69 -24.22 0.99
C ILE A 246 -10.29 -24.02 2.38
N ALA A 247 -11.02 -25.01 2.92
CA ALA A 247 -11.51 -24.98 4.28
C ALA A 247 -10.39 -24.76 5.29
N GLY A 248 -9.27 -25.47 5.15
CA GLY A 248 -8.11 -25.30 6.02
C GLY A 248 -7.57 -23.87 6.03
N ILE A 249 -7.53 -23.20 4.87
CA ILE A 249 -7.12 -21.79 4.77
C ILE A 249 -8.17 -20.88 5.45
N PHE A 250 -9.45 -21.05 5.14
CA PHE A 250 -10.51 -20.23 5.74
C PHE A 250 -10.57 -20.40 7.26
N MET A 251 -10.43 -21.62 7.77
CA MET A 251 -10.40 -21.90 9.22
C MET A 251 -9.16 -21.35 9.94
N GLN A 252 -8.07 -21.05 9.21
CA GLN A 252 -6.92 -20.35 9.80
C GLN A 252 -7.22 -18.85 9.99
N GLU A 253 -7.97 -18.27 9.05
CA GLU A 253 -8.22 -16.83 8.94
C GLU A 253 -9.59 -16.39 9.50
N MET A 254 -10.48 -17.35 9.79
CA MET A 254 -11.79 -17.14 10.37
C MET A 254 -11.96 -17.96 11.65
N ASP A 255 -12.79 -17.46 12.56
CA ASP A 255 -13.23 -18.22 13.74
C ASP A 255 -14.45 -19.07 13.37
N VAL A 256 -14.22 -20.35 13.09
CA VAL A 256 -15.23 -21.31 12.66
C VAL A 256 -15.38 -22.40 13.71
N ASP A 257 -16.56 -22.47 14.33
CA ASP A 257 -16.91 -23.59 15.21
C ASP A 257 -17.50 -24.74 14.38
N LEU A 258 -16.79 -25.87 14.37
CA LEU A 258 -17.24 -27.08 13.68
C LEU A 258 -17.99 -28.05 14.61
N SER A 259 -18.18 -27.72 15.89
CA SER A 259 -18.87 -28.61 16.83
C SER A 259 -20.27 -28.98 16.30
N PRO A 260 -20.64 -30.28 16.31
CA PRO A 260 -20.00 -31.41 17.01
C PRO A 260 -18.96 -32.18 16.18
N TYR A 261 -18.62 -31.73 14.98
CA TYR A 261 -17.70 -32.42 14.08
C TYR A 261 -16.23 -32.23 14.50
N GLN A 262 -15.40 -33.25 14.24
CA GLN A 262 -13.97 -33.22 14.59
C GLN A 262 -13.10 -32.52 13.53
N SER A 263 -13.57 -32.44 12.29
CA SER A 263 -12.85 -31.85 11.17
C SER A 263 -13.84 -31.40 10.09
N PHE A 264 -13.37 -30.53 9.20
CA PHE A 264 -14.14 -30.13 8.02
C PHE A 264 -14.53 -31.32 7.13
N GLU A 265 -13.60 -32.26 6.93
CA GLU A 265 -13.86 -33.50 6.18
C GLU A 265 -15.05 -34.27 6.79
N ALA A 266 -15.13 -34.34 8.12
CA ALA A 266 -16.26 -34.99 8.80
C ALA A 266 -17.58 -34.27 8.55
N VAL A 267 -17.59 -32.93 8.57
CA VAL A 267 -18.77 -32.13 8.22
C VAL A 267 -19.20 -32.45 6.79
N ARG A 268 -18.29 -32.39 5.83
CA ARG A 268 -18.55 -32.59 4.40
C ARG A 268 -19.11 -33.99 4.10
N LEU A 269 -18.57 -35.03 4.74
CA LEU A 269 -19.01 -36.41 4.54
C LEU A 269 -20.34 -36.73 5.23
N CYS A 270 -20.67 -36.02 6.32
CA CYS A 270 -21.89 -36.25 7.10
C CYS A 270 -23.05 -35.32 6.73
N SER A 271 -22.78 -34.22 6.02
CA SER A 271 -23.80 -33.27 5.58
C SER A 271 -24.55 -33.81 4.37
N SER A 272 -25.88 -33.66 4.34
CA SER A 272 -26.65 -33.94 3.12
C SER A 272 -26.46 -32.79 2.12
N PRO A 273 -26.46 -33.07 0.80
CA PRO A 273 -26.43 -32.03 -0.23
C PRO A 273 -27.55 -30.99 -0.07
N GLU A 274 -28.70 -31.41 0.44
CA GLU A 274 -29.85 -30.53 0.70
C GLU A 274 -29.55 -29.48 1.78
N MET A 275 -28.90 -29.87 2.88
CA MET A 275 -28.50 -28.96 3.96
C MET A 275 -27.43 -27.97 3.51
N MET A 276 -26.47 -28.43 2.70
CA MET A 276 -25.44 -27.55 2.13
C MET A 276 -26.05 -26.53 1.15
N MET A 277 -27.01 -26.96 0.33
CA MET A 277 -27.74 -26.08 -0.60
C MET A 277 -28.67 -25.09 0.11
N GLU A 278 -29.28 -25.47 1.22
CA GLU A 278 -30.09 -24.56 2.04
C GLU A 278 -29.26 -23.39 2.58
N GLY A 279 -28.05 -23.66 3.06
CA GLY A 279 -27.10 -22.63 3.49
C GLY A 279 -26.77 -21.63 2.39
N LEU A 280 -26.49 -22.14 1.18
CA LEU A 280 -26.21 -21.30 0.01
C LEU A 280 -27.43 -20.47 -0.43
N GLN A 281 -28.63 -21.06 -0.40
CA GLN A 281 -29.86 -20.35 -0.74
C GLN A 281 -30.16 -19.23 0.27
N ASN A 282 -29.92 -19.47 1.57
CA ASN A 282 -30.07 -18.45 2.61
C ASN A 282 -29.06 -17.31 2.43
N LEU A 283 -27.81 -17.63 2.10
CA LEU A 283 -26.78 -16.63 1.82
C LEU A 283 -27.15 -15.78 0.59
N LYS A 284 -27.63 -16.42 -0.48
CA LYS A 284 -28.17 -15.73 -1.66
C LYS A 284 -29.33 -14.79 -1.31
N ASN A 285 -30.32 -15.29 -0.56
CA ASN A 285 -31.49 -14.49 -0.19
C ASN A 285 -31.10 -13.26 0.65
N ASN A 286 -30.14 -13.42 1.57
CA ASN A 286 -29.63 -12.30 2.38
C ASN A 286 -28.91 -11.25 1.51
N LEU A 287 -28.10 -11.68 0.55
CA LEU A 287 -27.45 -10.78 -0.40
C LEU A 287 -28.47 -10.03 -1.27
N GLU A 288 -29.48 -10.72 -1.79
CA GLU A 288 -30.55 -10.10 -2.59
C GLU A 288 -31.33 -9.06 -1.79
N CYS A 289 -31.65 -9.34 -0.51
CA CYS A 289 -32.27 -8.38 0.39
C CYS A 289 -31.41 -7.12 0.59
N ASN A 290 -30.09 -7.27 0.80
CA ASN A 290 -29.19 -6.14 0.97
C ASN A 290 -29.09 -5.29 -0.32
N VAL A 291 -29.00 -5.94 -1.48
CA VAL A 291 -29.00 -5.24 -2.79
C VAL A 291 -30.30 -4.47 -3.01
N LEU A 292 -31.45 -5.09 -2.70
CA LEU A 292 -32.76 -4.44 -2.78
C LEU A 292 -32.87 -3.24 -1.85
N MET A 293 -32.35 -3.35 -0.62
CA MET A 293 -32.35 -2.24 0.35
C MET A 293 -31.46 -1.08 -0.13
N ASN A 294 -30.31 -1.37 -0.72
CA ASN A 294 -29.43 -0.34 -1.31
C ASN A 294 -30.08 0.33 -2.53
N ALA A 295 -30.73 -0.44 -3.40
CA ALA A 295 -31.43 0.10 -4.57
C ALA A 295 -32.66 0.94 -4.18
N LEU A 296 -33.33 0.61 -3.07
CA LEU A 296 -34.46 1.38 -2.54
C LEU A 296 -34.03 2.68 -1.86
N THR A 297 -32.81 2.76 -1.35
CA THR A 297 -32.28 3.96 -0.71
C THR A 297 -31.54 4.87 -1.69
N GLU A 298 -30.98 4.31 -2.77
CA GLU A 298 -30.42 5.08 -3.89
C GLU A 298 -31.44 6.06 -4.48
N GLY A 299 -31.09 7.34 -4.50
CA GLY A 299 -31.94 8.40 -5.05
C GLY A 299 -33.05 8.90 -4.12
N THR A 300 -33.23 8.33 -2.91
CA THR A 300 -34.27 8.78 -1.96
C THR A 300 -33.87 9.97 -1.08
N ASN A 301 -32.64 10.50 -1.20
CA ASN A 301 -32.05 11.50 -0.29
C ASN A 301 -32.06 11.08 1.21
N ILE A 302 -32.37 9.82 1.51
CA ILE A 302 -32.26 9.27 2.87
C ILE A 302 -30.79 8.93 3.08
N LEU A 303 -30.11 9.76 3.87
CA LEU A 303 -28.72 9.50 4.23
C LEU A 303 -28.65 8.32 5.22
N PRO A 304 -27.71 7.38 5.03
CA PRO A 304 -27.46 6.33 6.01
C PRO A 304 -27.12 6.94 7.38
N SER A 305 -27.50 6.23 8.44
CA SER A 305 -27.11 6.65 9.79
C SER A 305 -25.59 6.52 9.97
N THR A 306 -25.00 7.30 10.88
CA THR A 306 -23.58 7.14 11.24
C THR A 306 -23.25 5.72 11.72
N TYR A 307 -24.21 5.06 12.38
CA TYR A 307 -24.06 3.67 12.79
C TYR A 307 -23.95 2.72 11.58
N THR A 308 -24.82 2.90 10.58
CA THR A 308 -24.79 2.13 9.34
C THR A 308 -23.46 2.33 8.61
N LEU A 309 -23.02 3.58 8.44
CA LEU A 309 -21.73 3.89 7.81
C LEU A 309 -20.54 3.26 8.55
N ALA A 310 -20.56 3.27 9.89
CA ALA A 310 -19.52 2.66 10.70
C ALA A 310 -19.52 1.12 10.57
N GLN A 311 -20.70 0.51 10.50
CA GLN A 311 -20.86 -0.92 10.31
C GLN A 311 -20.39 -1.36 8.92
N ASP A 312 -20.73 -0.61 7.88
CA ASP A 312 -20.29 -0.85 6.50
C ASP A 312 -18.76 -0.75 6.41
N LEU A 313 -18.18 0.32 6.97
CA LEU A 313 -16.72 0.50 7.01
C LEU A 313 -16.04 -0.64 7.78
N TYR A 314 -16.59 -1.06 8.93
CA TYR A 314 -16.05 -2.20 9.67
C TYR A 314 -16.05 -3.48 8.84
N PHE A 315 -17.16 -3.76 8.15
CA PHE A 315 -17.28 -4.93 7.28
C PHE A 315 -16.29 -4.88 6.12
N ASP A 316 -16.13 -3.72 5.49
CA ASP A 316 -15.16 -3.51 4.41
C ASP A 316 -13.72 -3.76 4.89
N LEU A 317 -13.35 -3.24 6.06
CA LEU A 317 -12.02 -3.45 6.65
C LEU A 317 -11.75 -4.94 6.93
N MET A 318 -12.72 -5.66 7.48
CA MET A 318 -12.59 -7.08 7.78
C MET A 318 -12.53 -7.92 6.50
N ASN A 319 -13.30 -7.56 5.47
CA ASN A 319 -13.23 -8.21 4.17
C ASN A 319 -11.88 -7.97 3.50
N ASP A 320 -11.36 -6.75 3.53
CA ASP A 320 -10.05 -6.43 2.97
C ASP A 320 -8.93 -7.20 3.66
N TYR A 321 -9.02 -7.39 4.99
CA TYR A 321 -8.10 -8.26 5.73
C TYR A 321 -8.19 -9.70 5.23
N LEU A 322 -9.40 -10.29 5.23
CA LEU A 322 -9.60 -11.68 4.83
C LEU A 322 -9.16 -11.89 3.38
N MET A 323 -9.57 -11.03 2.46
CA MET A 323 -9.18 -11.13 1.04
C MET A 323 -7.67 -10.99 0.85
N THR A 324 -7.01 -10.13 1.64
CA THR A 324 -5.54 -10.03 1.61
C THR A 324 -4.90 -11.33 2.10
N ARG A 325 -5.36 -11.92 3.22
CA ARG A 325 -4.86 -13.22 3.70
C ARG A 325 -5.09 -14.32 2.65
N LEU A 326 -6.31 -14.43 2.13
CA LEU A 326 -6.69 -15.44 1.14
C LEU A 326 -5.85 -15.34 -0.14
N ARG A 327 -5.63 -14.14 -0.70
CA ARG A 327 -4.80 -13.94 -1.91
C ARG A 327 -3.37 -14.42 -1.74
N ARG A 328 -2.90 -14.54 -0.50
CA ARG A 328 -1.53 -14.98 -0.18
C ARG A 328 -1.42 -16.49 -0.03
N HIS A 329 -2.55 -17.19 0.05
CA HIS A 329 -2.64 -18.65 0.06
C HIS A 329 -3.25 -19.21 -1.22
N ILE A 330 -4.05 -18.41 -1.94
CA ILE A 330 -4.83 -18.81 -3.12
C ILE A 330 -4.53 -17.83 -4.26
N SER A 331 -4.14 -18.37 -5.42
CA SER A 331 -4.08 -17.58 -6.65
C SER A 331 -5.50 -17.47 -7.23
N PHE A 332 -6.11 -16.31 -7.07
CA PHE A 332 -7.35 -15.98 -7.76
C PHE A 332 -7.02 -15.73 -9.24
N ALA A 333 -7.81 -16.30 -10.16
CA ALA A 333 -7.66 -16.00 -11.58
C ALA A 333 -7.76 -14.48 -11.78
N ALA A 334 -6.80 -13.90 -12.52
CA ALA A 334 -6.83 -12.49 -12.86
C ALA A 334 -8.13 -12.19 -13.63
N GLU A 335 -8.83 -11.12 -13.24
CA GLU A 335 -9.92 -10.56 -14.05
C GLU A 335 -9.38 -10.29 -15.46
N SER A 336 -9.89 -11.03 -16.44
CA SER A 336 -9.54 -10.94 -17.86
C SER A 336 -10.43 -9.96 -18.60
#